data_AF-A0A7Z9IRT9-F1
#
_entry.id   AF-A0A7Z9IRT9-F1
#
_cell.length_a   1.000
_cell.length_b   1.000
_cell.length_c   1.000
_cell.angle_alpha   90.00
_cell.angle_beta   90.00
_cell.angle_gamma   90.00
#
_symmetry.space_group_name_H-M   'P 1'
#
loop_
_entity.id
_entity.type
_entity.pdbx_description
1 polymer ?
#
loop_
_entity_poly.entity_id
_entity_poly.type
_entity_poly.pdbx_seq_one_letter_code
_entity_poly.pdbx_strand_id
1 'polypeptide(L)'
;MNDEIESLLKGSIDLHVHAAPDIPKRRMDALDTTRTAYEVGMGGFALKSHNYLTSPLTYLLSQIYPGLEIYGSISLNSPVGGVNPEAVETAAQLGTNIVWMPTISAEFYLSKTNSGKGLCILDKSEKLT
;
A
#
# COMPACT_ATOMS: atom_id res chain seq x y z
N MET A 1 -20.08 -18.05 3.89
CA MET A 1 -20.28 -16.62 4.24
C MET A 1 -21.77 -16.34 4.01
N ASN A 2 -22.37 -15.22 4.40
CA ASN A 2 -23.77 -15.00 3.98
C ASN A 2 -23.78 -14.65 2.47
N ASP A 3 -24.87 -14.98 1.76
CA ASP A 3 -24.96 -14.79 0.31
C ASP A 3 -24.82 -13.32 -0.12
N GLU A 4 -25.27 -12.39 0.74
CA GLU A 4 -25.15 -10.94 0.49
C GLU A 4 -23.68 -10.50 0.46
N ILE A 5 -22.86 -10.96 1.41
CA ILE A 5 -21.43 -10.64 1.49
C ILE A 5 -20.70 -11.25 0.28
N GLU A 6 -21.01 -12.49 -0.10
CA GLU A 6 -20.41 -13.11 -1.28
C GLU A 6 -20.75 -12.35 -2.56
N SER A 7 -21.99 -11.86 -2.69
CA SER A 7 -22.39 -11.02 -3.81
C SER A 7 -21.68 -9.68 -3.85
N LEU A 8 -21.39 -9.07 -2.68
CA LEU A 8 -20.67 -7.80 -2.60
C LEU A 8 -19.19 -7.94 -2.96
N LEU A 9 -18.56 -9.07 -2.63
CA LEU A 9 -17.15 -9.30 -2.92
C LEU A 9 -16.88 -9.54 -4.40
N LYS A 10 -17.81 -10.17 -5.13
CA LYS A 10 -17.64 -10.48 -6.55
C LYS A 10 -17.41 -9.20 -7.37
N GLY A 11 -16.27 -9.13 -8.06
CA GLY A 11 -15.85 -7.96 -8.83
C GLY A 11 -15.44 -6.74 -8.00
N SER A 12 -15.46 -6.82 -6.67
CA SER A 12 -15.03 -5.70 -5.83
C SER A 12 -13.51 -5.49 -5.85
N ILE A 13 -13.08 -4.25 -5.60
CA ILE A 13 -11.67 -3.88 -5.48
C ILE A 13 -11.43 -3.23 -4.12
N ASP A 14 -10.49 -3.78 -3.35
CA ASP A 14 -10.02 -3.19 -2.08
C ASP A 14 -8.73 -2.39 -2.31
N LEU A 15 -8.77 -1.08 -2.12
CA LEU A 15 -7.65 -0.18 -2.40
C LEU A 15 -6.60 -0.09 -1.26
N HIS A 16 -6.77 -0.81 -0.14
CA HIS A 16 -5.89 -0.67 1.01
C HIS A 16 -5.68 -1.98 1.77
N VAL A 17 -4.94 -2.91 1.14
CA VAL A 17 -4.62 -4.21 1.75
C VAL A 17 -3.19 -4.24 2.25
N HIS A 18 -2.98 -4.81 3.45
CA HIS A 18 -1.64 -5.12 3.96
C HIS A 18 -1.46 -6.62 4.11
N ALA A 19 -0.34 -7.15 3.63
CA ALA A 19 -0.01 -8.56 3.70
C ALA A 19 1.45 -8.75 4.14
N ALA A 20 1.77 -9.93 4.70
CA ALA A 20 3.15 -10.29 5.02
C ALA A 20 3.96 -10.57 3.72
N PRO A 21 5.29 -10.35 3.73
CA PRO A 21 6.09 -9.87 4.85
C PRO A 21 5.88 -8.37 5.12
N ASP A 22 5.76 -8.02 6.40
CA ASP A 22 5.72 -6.64 6.88
C ASP A 22 6.18 -6.59 8.34
N ILE A 23 6.47 -5.40 8.87
CA ILE A 23 6.94 -5.23 10.26
C ILE A 23 5.84 -5.61 11.25
N PRO A 24 4.59 -5.08 11.14
CA PRO A 24 3.50 -5.60 11.95
C PRO A 24 3.12 -6.99 11.45
N LYS A 25 2.92 -7.93 12.38
CA LYS A 25 2.41 -9.27 12.04
C LYS A 25 1.08 -9.13 11.30
N ARG A 26 1.02 -9.61 10.05
CA ARG A 26 -0.19 -9.61 9.23
C ARG A 26 -0.94 -10.93 9.37
N ARG A 27 -2.24 -10.89 9.08
CA ARG A 27 -3.13 -12.07 9.15
C ARG A 27 -2.78 -13.09 8.08
N MET A 28 -2.42 -12.62 6.89
CA MET A 28 -2.09 -13.40 5.71
C MET A 28 -0.80 -12.86 5.09
N ASP A 29 -0.08 -13.71 4.37
CA ASP A 29 0.96 -13.26 3.44
C ASP A 29 0.36 -12.82 2.10
N ALA A 30 1.19 -12.22 1.25
CA ALA A 30 0.74 -11.67 -0.01
C ALA A 30 0.21 -12.75 -0.97
N LEU A 31 0.75 -13.97 -0.90
CA LEU A 31 0.29 -15.08 -1.74
C LEU A 31 -1.08 -15.58 -1.27
N ASP A 32 -1.25 -15.80 0.02
CA ASP A 32 -2.52 -16.18 0.64
C ASP A 32 -3.60 -15.15 0.38
N THR A 33 -3.28 -13.86 0.54
CA THR A 33 -4.18 -12.74 0.28
C THR A 33 -4.65 -12.75 -1.17
N THR A 34 -3.73 -12.94 -2.12
CA THR A 34 -4.03 -12.97 -3.55
C THR A 34 -4.89 -14.18 -3.90
N ARG A 35 -4.53 -15.36 -3.38
CA ARG A 35 -5.30 -16.59 -3.55
C ARG A 35 -6.74 -16.42 -3.07
N THR A 36 -6.93 -15.88 -1.87
CA THR A 36 -8.28 -15.66 -1.32
C THR A 36 -9.08 -14.70 -2.19
N ALA A 37 -8.50 -13.56 -2.59
CA ALA A 37 -9.18 -12.59 -3.47
C ALA A 37 -9.61 -13.23 -4.80
N TYR A 38 -8.74 -14.06 -5.39
CA TYR A 38 -9.05 -14.80 -6.61
C TYR A 38 -10.17 -15.83 -6.40
N GLU A 39 -10.10 -16.64 -5.35
CA GLU A 39 -11.08 -17.71 -5.06
C GLU A 39 -12.48 -17.17 -4.75
N VAL A 40 -12.59 -16.01 -4.11
CA VAL A 40 -13.89 -15.37 -3.84
C VAL A 40 -14.40 -14.52 -5.02
N GLY A 41 -13.65 -14.46 -6.12
CA GLY A 41 -14.03 -13.75 -7.33
C GLY A 41 -13.99 -12.22 -7.22
N MET A 42 -13.11 -11.67 -6.37
CA MET A 42 -12.87 -10.23 -6.36
C MET A 42 -12.30 -9.75 -7.70
N GLY A 43 -12.54 -8.48 -8.02
CA GLY A 43 -11.93 -7.84 -9.18
C GLY A 43 -10.45 -7.54 -8.96
N GLY A 44 -10.06 -7.23 -7.72
CA GLY A 44 -8.67 -6.88 -7.44
C GLY A 44 -8.42 -6.31 -6.04
N PHE A 45 -7.18 -5.88 -5.82
CA PHE A 45 -6.81 -5.13 -4.63
C PHE A 45 -5.52 -4.33 -4.85
N ALA A 46 -5.29 -3.32 -4.01
CA ALA A 46 -4.02 -2.61 -3.95
C ALA A 46 -3.21 -3.03 -2.72
N LEU A 47 -2.00 -3.52 -2.96
CA LEU A 47 -1.09 -3.94 -1.91
C LEU A 47 -0.30 -2.76 -1.38
N LYS A 48 -0.39 -2.53 -0.07
CA LYS A 48 0.32 -1.47 0.64
C LYS A 48 1.32 -2.06 1.63
N SER A 49 2.50 -1.45 1.65
CA SER A 49 3.45 -1.53 2.76
C SER A 49 3.72 -0.13 3.31
N HIS A 50 4.07 -0.04 4.60
CA HIS A 50 4.59 1.21 5.16
C HIS A 50 6.06 1.43 4.86
N ASN A 51 6.76 0.39 4.40
CA ASN A 51 8.21 0.28 4.53
C ASN A 51 8.92 0.09 3.19
N TYR A 52 8.22 -0.39 2.16
CA TYR A 52 8.82 -0.72 0.87
C TYR A 52 7.84 -0.51 -0.28
N LEU A 53 8.39 -0.45 -1.50
CA LEU A 53 7.62 -0.41 -2.75
C LEU A 53 7.02 -1.79 -3.05
N THR A 54 5.69 -1.87 -3.20
CA THR A 54 5.03 -3.18 -3.40
C THR A 54 4.93 -3.61 -4.87
N SER A 55 5.19 -2.74 -5.84
CA SER A 55 5.08 -3.06 -7.28
C SER A 55 5.87 -4.30 -7.74
N PRO A 56 7.12 -4.54 -7.31
CA PRO A 56 7.82 -5.77 -7.68
C PRO A 56 7.09 -7.04 -7.23
N LEU A 57 6.43 -7.00 -6.07
CA LEU A 57 5.67 -8.12 -5.53
C LEU A 57 4.35 -8.31 -6.28
N THR A 58 3.63 -7.21 -6.59
CA THR A 58 2.37 -7.29 -7.34
C THR A 58 2.60 -7.76 -8.78
N TYR A 59 3.72 -7.39 -9.40
CA TYR A 59 4.13 -7.92 -10.71
C TYR A 59 4.23 -9.45 -10.71
N LEU A 60 4.87 -10.03 -9.69
CA LEU A 60 4.99 -11.49 -9.59
C LEU A 60 3.61 -12.14 -9.37
N LEU A 61 2.81 -11.59 -8.45
CA LEU A 61 1.49 -12.13 -8.13
C LEU A 61 0.53 -12.09 -9.33
N SER A 62 0.61 -11.05 -10.17
CA SER A 62 -0.23 -10.94 -11.37
C SER A 62 0.12 -11.99 -12.43
N GLN A 63 1.35 -12.52 -12.43
CA GLN A 63 1.71 -13.65 -13.31
C GLN A 63 1.12 -14.98 -12.80
N ILE A 64 0.96 -15.12 -11.49
CA ILE A 64 0.43 -16.35 -10.87
C ILE A 64 -1.10 -16.38 -10.95
N TYR A 65 -1.76 -15.23 -10.82
CA TYR A 65 -3.22 -15.09 -10.82
C TYR A 65 -3.69 -14.16 -11.94
N PRO A 66 -3.63 -14.61 -13.21
CA PRO A 66 -4.08 -13.79 -14.33
C PRO A 66 -5.58 -13.47 -14.20
N GLY A 67 -5.96 -12.23 -14.53
CA GLY A 67 -7.35 -11.75 -14.47
C GLY A 67 -7.75 -11.10 -13.14
N LEU A 68 -6.91 -11.18 -12.10
CA LEU A 68 -7.07 -10.38 -10.89
C LEU A 68 -6.27 -9.08 -11.01
N GLU A 69 -6.90 -7.93 -10.77
CA GLU A 69 -6.25 -6.63 -10.82
C GLU A 69 -5.48 -6.36 -9.52
N ILE A 70 -4.15 -6.54 -9.54
CA ILE A 70 -3.30 -6.35 -8.36
C ILE A 70 -2.44 -5.10 -8.53
N TYR A 71 -2.74 -4.08 -7.73
CA TYR A 71 -2.10 -2.77 -7.83
C TYR A 71 -0.97 -2.60 -6.80
N GLY A 72 0.18 -2.14 -7.27
CA GLY A 72 1.31 -1.78 -6.41
C GLY A 72 1.20 -0.36 -5.88
N SER A 73 1.82 -0.10 -4.73
CA SER A 73 1.87 1.21 -4.10
C SER A 73 3.20 1.51 -3.42
N ILE A 74 3.47 2.81 -3.23
CA ILE A 74 4.58 3.32 -2.44
C ILE A 74 4.06 4.23 -1.33
N SER A 75 4.53 4.06 -0.10
CA SER A 75 4.23 4.98 1.01
C SER A 75 5.44 5.84 1.31
N LEU A 76 5.31 7.16 1.22
CA LEU A 76 6.36 8.17 1.41
C LEU A 76 6.75 8.37 2.89
N ASN A 77 6.94 7.26 3.60
CA ASN A 77 7.44 7.24 4.98
C ASN A 77 8.97 7.30 5.01
N SER A 78 9.55 7.47 6.21
CA SER A 78 10.99 7.53 6.42
C SER A 78 11.78 6.36 5.79
N PRO A 79 11.31 5.09 5.79
CA PRO A 79 12.04 3.98 5.17
C PRO A 79 12.30 4.13 3.66
N VAL A 80 11.49 4.92 2.94
CA VAL A 80 11.69 5.22 1.51
C VAL A 80 12.30 6.62 1.28
N GLY A 81 12.77 7.28 2.35
CA GLY A 81 13.35 8.62 2.30
C GLY A 81 12.36 9.76 2.56
N GLY A 82 11.10 9.47 2.90
CA GLY A 82 10.06 10.47 3.11
C GLY A 82 9.42 10.94 1.82
N VAL A 83 9.04 12.23 1.75
CA VAL A 83 8.51 12.83 0.52
C VAL A 83 9.64 12.96 -0.50
N ASN A 84 9.77 11.92 -1.32
CA ASN A 84 10.89 11.71 -2.24
C ASN A 84 10.37 11.60 -3.68
N PRO A 85 10.48 12.66 -4.50
CA PRO A 85 10.04 12.65 -5.89
C PRO A 85 10.76 11.61 -6.77
N GLU A 86 12.06 11.38 -6.56
CA GLU A 86 12.83 10.39 -7.33
C GLU A 86 12.32 8.97 -7.08
N ALA A 87 11.92 8.65 -5.84
CA ALA A 87 11.31 7.38 -5.50
C ALA A 87 9.93 7.21 -6.17
N VAL A 88 9.14 8.29 -6.25
CA VAL A 88 7.85 8.28 -6.95
C VAL A 88 8.02 8.09 -8.45
N GLU A 89 8.99 8.78 -9.07
CA GLU A 89 9.26 8.64 -10.50
C GLU A 89 9.73 7.22 -10.85
N THR A 90 10.65 6.67 -10.06
CA THR A 90 11.09 5.27 -10.22
C THR A 90 9.94 4.29 -10.04
N ALA A 91 9.08 4.50 -9.04
CA ALA A 91 7.89 3.68 -8.82
C ALA A 91 6.92 3.74 -10.01
N ALA A 92 6.66 4.94 -10.54
CA ALA A 92 5.82 5.13 -11.72
C ALA A 92 6.38 4.39 -12.95
N GLN A 93 7.69 4.43 -13.18
CA GLN A 93 8.35 3.66 -14.25
C GLN A 93 8.22 2.14 -14.07
N LEU A 94 8.13 1.66 -12.83
CA LEU A 94 7.87 0.26 -12.48
C LEU A 94 6.38 -0.12 -12.51
N GLY A 95 5.50 0.80 -12.92
CA GLY A 95 4.06 0.56 -13.03
C GLY A 95 3.30 0.65 -11.70
N THR A 96 3.83 1.36 -10.70
CA THR A 96 3.10 1.65 -9.46
C THR A 96 1.86 2.50 -9.71
N ASN A 97 0.74 2.11 -9.09
CA ASN A 97 -0.56 2.77 -9.32
C ASN A 97 -0.92 3.77 -8.23
N ILE A 98 -0.42 3.58 -7.00
CA ILE A 98 -0.83 4.39 -5.83
C ILE A 98 0.39 4.95 -5.10
N VAL A 99 0.35 6.25 -4.84
CA VAL A 99 1.31 6.94 -3.96
C VAL A 99 0.58 7.36 -2.68
N TRP A 100 1.09 6.93 -1.54
CA TRP A 100 0.60 7.35 -0.23
C TRP A 100 1.53 8.41 0.35
N MET A 101 0.96 9.54 0.78
CA MET A 101 1.67 10.54 1.59
C MET A 101 2.17 9.94 2.91
N PRO A 102 3.11 10.60 3.62
CA PRO A 102 3.59 10.12 4.91
C PRO A 102 2.44 9.69 5.82
N THR A 103 2.52 8.47 6.36
CA THR A 103 1.50 7.91 7.25
C THR A 103 2.03 7.83 8.68
N ILE A 104 2.89 6.83 8.96
CA ILE A 104 3.44 6.59 10.31
C ILE A 104 4.62 7.52 10.59
N SER A 105 5.22 8.07 9.54
CA SER A 105 6.30 9.04 9.65
C SER A 105 5.80 10.49 9.61
N ALA A 106 4.50 10.74 9.47
CA ALA A 106 3.96 12.10 9.44
C ALA A 106 4.17 12.80 10.79
N GLU A 107 4.53 14.08 10.77
CA GLU A 107 4.72 14.89 11.98
C GLU A 107 3.49 14.89 12.88
N PHE A 108 2.30 15.02 12.31
CA PHE A 108 1.04 14.95 13.07
C PHE A 108 0.84 13.59 13.76
N TYR A 109 1.22 12.49 13.10
CA TYR A 109 1.11 11.16 13.70
C TYR A 109 2.11 11.00 14.85
N LEU A 110 3.38 11.37 14.62
CA LEU A 110 4.45 11.19 15.59
C LEU A 110 4.37 12.14 16.80
N SER A 111 3.81 13.34 16.62
CA SER A 111 3.57 14.28 17.73
C SER A 111 2.58 13.73 18.75
N LYS A 112 1.64 12.88 18.32
CA LYS A 112 0.72 12.16 19.21
C LYS A 112 1.36 10.97 19.93
N THR A 113 2.45 10.42 19.41
CA THR A 113 3.10 9.23 19.96
C THR A 113 4.41 9.54 20.68
N ASN A 114 4.73 10.82 20.94
CA ASN A 114 6.01 11.29 21.50
C ASN A 114 7.25 10.72 20.79
N SER A 115 7.10 10.42 19.49
CA SER A 115 8.08 9.65 18.72
C SER A 115 8.89 10.56 17.80
N GLY A 116 9.67 11.48 18.38
CA GLY A 116 10.66 12.28 17.66
C GLY A 116 10.08 13.23 16.59
N LYS A 117 10.97 13.71 15.72
CA LYS A 117 10.62 14.64 14.62
C LYS A 117 10.06 13.86 13.43
N GLY A 118 8.84 14.22 13.00
CA GLY A 118 8.22 13.63 11.82
C GLY A 118 8.41 14.43 10.54
N LEU A 119 7.88 13.87 9.46
CA LEU A 119 7.85 14.47 8.13
C LEU A 119 6.74 15.52 8.07
N CYS A 120 7.13 16.74 7.74
CA CYS A 120 6.22 17.86 7.48
C CYS A 120 6.44 18.32 6.04
N ILE A 121 5.34 18.56 5.32
CA ILE A 121 5.35 19.09 3.95
C ILE A 121 5.22 20.62 3.93
N LEU A 122 5.11 21.23 5.11
CA LEU A 122 5.00 22.67 5.27
C LEU A 122 6.31 23.22 5.85
N ASP A 123 6.70 24.39 5.37
CA ASP A 123 7.75 25.19 5.99
C ASP A 123 7.25 25.85 7.29
N LYS A 124 8.13 26.60 7.96
CA LYS A 124 7.79 27.33 9.19
C LYS A 124 6.75 28.44 9.00
N SER A 125 6.45 28.79 7.76
CA SER A 125 5.47 29.81 7.37
C SER A 125 4.17 29.18 6.85
N GLU A 126 3.98 27.87 7.07
CA GLU A 126 2.83 27.08 6.63
C GLU A 126 2.65 26.99 5.10
N LYS A 127 3.73 27.15 4.33
CA LYS A 127 3.73 26.96 2.88
C LYS A 127 4.30 25.60 2.49
N LEU A 128 3.79 25.02 1.40
CA LEU A 128 4.36 23.80 0.81
C LEU A 128 5.85 24.02 0.49
N THR A 129 6.68 23.11 0.99
CA THR A 129 8.14 23.07 0.77
C THR A 129 8.50 22.65 -0.65
#